data_AF-A0A0A9YJ15-F1
#
_entry.id   AF-A0A0A9YJ15-F1
#
_cell.length_a   1.000
_cell.length_b   1.000
_cell.length_c   1.000
_cell.angle_alpha   90.00
_cell.angle_beta   90.00
_cell.angle_gamma   90.00
#
_symmetry.space_group_name_H-M   'P 1'
#
loop_
_entity.id
_entity.type
_entity.pdbx_description
1 polymer ?
#
loop_
_entity_poly.entity_id
_entity_poly.type
_entity_poly.pdbx_seq_one_letter_code
_entity_poly.pdbx_strand_id
1 'polypeptide(L)'
;VESHNEGKDFEVVVVDGGPLYEGREMCRRLVSENIKCSYVLLPAFSYIVGQTTKVLLGAHALLANGCVMSRSGTAVVAMLAKAHNVPVIVCCETYKFCERVQADAFVHNELGPQDKVSSPPTISLMYDMTPPTLVDAVATELAILPCTSVPVILRVKPSDVSSYYY
;
A
#
# COMPACT_ATOMS: atom_id res chain seq x y z
N VAL A 1 15.91 2.53 -2.82
CA VAL A 1 17.32 2.94 -2.90
C VAL A 1 18.22 1.74 -3.11
N GLU A 2 18.10 0.68 -2.31
CA GLU A 2 18.85 -0.57 -2.48
C GLU A 2 18.80 -1.12 -3.93
N SER A 3 17.61 -1.26 -4.52
CA SER A 3 17.46 -1.69 -5.91
C SER A 3 18.23 -0.82 -6.91
N HIS A 4 18.37 0.49 -6.65
CA HIS A 4 19.12 1.41 -7.51
C HIS A 4 20.63 1.20 -7.34
N ASN A 5 21.10 0.99 -6.11
CA ASN A 5 22.49 0.69 -5.80
C ASN A 5 22.95 -0.66 -6.39
N GLU A 6 22.03 -1.61 -6.52
CA GLU A 6 22.23 -2.87 -7.25
C GLU A 6 22.33 -2.70 -8.77
N GLY A 7 22.17 -1.47 -9.29
CA GLY A 7 22.28 -1.16 -10.71
C GLY A 7 21.03 -1.46 -11.54
N LYS A 8 19.86 -1.62 -10.90
CA LYS A 8 18.59 -1.79 -11.63
C LYS A 8 18.17 -0.44 -12.22
N ASP A 9 17.87 -0.43 -13.52
CA ASP A 9 17.32 0.74 -14.22
C ASP A 9 15.80 0.76 -14.09
N PHE A 10 15.27 1.82 -13.49
CA PHE A 10 13.82 2.02 -13.31
C PHE A 10 13.48 3.49 -13.12
N GLU A 11 12.23 3.81 -13.39
CA GLU A 11 11.61 5.10 -13.06
C GLU A 11 10.47 4.87 -12.06
N VAL A 12 10.25 5.84 -11.16
CA VAL A 12 9.20 5.76 -10.14
C VAL A 12 8.14 6.82 -10.40
N VAL A 13 6.88 6.40 -10.51
CA VAL A 13 5.73 7.31 -10.49
C VAL A 13 5.18 7.37 -9.07
N VAL A 14 5.27 8.54 -8.43
CA VAL A 14 4.74 8.81 -7.10
C VAL A 14 3.34 9.38 -7.23
N VAL A 15 2.33 8.59 -6.81
CA VAL A 15 0.93 9.03 -6.74
C VAL A 15 0.66 9.61 -5.36
N ASP A 16 0.13 10.83 -5.31
CA ASP A 16 -0.15 11.54 -4.05
C ASP A 16 -1.58 12.08 -3.99
N GLY A 17 -2.06 12.34 -2.77
CA GLY A 17 -3.40 12.82 -2.48
C GLY A 17 -3.41 13.86 -1.36
N GLY A 18 -4.35 14.81 -1.46
CA GLY A 18 -4.66 15.69 -0.34
C GLY A 18 -5.36 14.93 0.79
N PRO A 19 -5.38 15.47 2.02
CA PRO A 19 -4.94 16.82 2.40
C PRO A 19 -3.49 16.90 2.90
N LEU A 20 -2.81 15.77 3.10
CA LEU A 20 -1.48 15.73 3.72
C LEU A 20 -0.33 15.84 2.71
N TYR A 21 -0.51 15.37 1.48
CA TYR A 21 0.52 15.37 0.43
C TYR A 21 1.84 14.72 0.87
N GLU A 22 1.76 13.52 1.44
CA GLU A 22 2.90 12.79 1.99
C GLU A 22 3.82 12.25 0.90
N GLY A 23 3.30 12.03 -0.31
CA GLY A 23 4.09 11.61 -1.46
C GLY A 23 5.18 12.61 -1.84
N ARG A 24 5.05 13.88 -1.49
CA ARG A 24 6.11 14.90 -1.68
C ARG A 24 7.41 14.53 -0.97
N GLU A 25 7.32 14.03 0.26
CA GLU A 25 8.50 13.63 1.04
C GLU A 25 9.15 12.37 0.44
N MET A 26 8.33 11.42 -0.04
CA MET A 26 8.84 10.25 -0.76
C MET A 26 9.57 10.66 -2.04
N CYS A 27 8.96 11.54 -2.84
CA CYS A 27 9.57 12.08 -4.05
C CYS A 27 10.90 12.80 -3.75
N ARG A 28 10.93 13.64 -2.70
CA ARG A 28 12.16 14.33 -2.25
C ARG A 28 13.30 13.34 -1.95
N ARG A 29 13.00 12.23 -1.26
CA ARG A 29 13.98 11.18 -0.94
C ARG A 29 14.46 10.41 -2.16
N LEU A 30 13.60 10.20 -3.16
CA LEU A 30 14.00 9.53 -4.41
C LEU A 30 14.92 10.43 -5.25
N VAL A 31 14.59 11.73 -5.34
CA VAL A 31 15.42 12.72 -6.05
C VAL A 31 16.80 12.87 -5.40
N SER A 32 16.89 12.87 -4.06
CA SER A 32 18.19 12.96 -3.37
C SER A 32 19.13 11.80 -3.67
N GLU A 33 18.57 10.65 -4.05
CA GLU A 33 19.30 9.44 -4.44
C GLU A 33 19.50 9.34 -5.97
N ASN A 34 19.22 10.41 -6.72
CA ASN A 34 19.30 10.48 -8.18
C ASN A 34 18.42 9.46 -8.94
N ILE A 35 17.33 9.02 -8.32
CA ILE A 35 16.35 8.13 -8.97
C ILE A 35 15.39 8.99 -9.79
N LYS A 36 15.18 8.61 -11.06
CA LYS A 36 14.16 9.26 -11.92
C LYS A 36 12.78 9.05 -11.31
N CYS A 37 12.11 10.15 -10.97
CA CYS A 37 10.77 10.08 -10.42
C CYS A 37 9.84 11.14 -11.00
N SER A 38 8.60 10.72 -11.25
CA SER A 38 7.50 11.54 -11.74
C SER A 38 6.44 11.67 -10.63
N TYR A 39 6.03 12.88 -10.28
CA TYR A 39 5.04 13.14 -9.22
C TYR A 39 3.67 13.47 -9.83
N VAL A 40 2.65 12.73 -9.43
CA VAL A 40 1.29 12.83 -9.98
C VAL A 40 0.26 12.81 -8.86
N LEU A 41 -0.86 13.48 -9.06
CA LEU A 41 -1.98 13.40 -8.12
C LEU A 41 -2.85 12.18 -8.45
N LEU A 42 -3.54 11.63 -7.44
CA LEU A 42 -4.42 10.47 -7.58
C LEU A 42 -5.38 10.53 -8.79
N PRO A 43 -6.06 11.66 -9.10
CA PRO A 43 -6.94 11.73 -10.28
C PRO A 43 -6.20 11.58 -11.62
N ALA A 44 -4.93 11.97 -11.69
CA ALA A 44 -4.11 11.89 -12.89
C ALA A 44 -3.51 10.48 -13.11
N PHE A 45 -3.62 9.59 -12.11
CA PHE A 45 -3.08 8.23 -12.22
C PHE A 45 -3.72 7.44 -13.37
N SER A 46 -5.00 7.69 -13.70
CA SER A 46 -5.71 7.06 -14.82
C SER A 46 -5.07 7.31 -16.19
N TYR A 47 -4.37 8.44 -16.35
CA TYR A 47 -3.66 8.76 -17.58
C TYR A 47 -2.33 8.00 -17.70
N ILE A 48 -1.67 7.74 -16.56
CA ILE A 48 -0.29 7.25 -16.51
C ILE A 48 -0.21 5.75 -16.26
N VAL A 49 -1.26 5.14 -15.70
CA VAL A 49 -1.30 3.70 -15.38
C VAL A 49 -0.98 2.81 -16.59
N GLY A 50 -1.31 3.22 -17.82
CA GLY A 50 -0.94 2.45 -19.03
C GLY A 50 0.57 2.40 -19.32
N GLN A 51 1.35 3.27 -18.69
CA GLN A 51 2.82 3.32 -18.80
C GLN A 51 3.50 2.64 -17.61
N THR A 52 2.75 2.26 -16.56
CA THR A 52 3.32 1.59 -15.39
C THR A 52 3.34 0.08 -15.58
N THR A 53 4.38 -0.56 -15.07
CA THR A 53 4.58 -2.02 -15.24
C THR A 53 4.28 -2.81 -13.97
N LYS A 54 4.35 -2.15 -12.80
CA LYS A 54 4.08 -2.71 -11.47
C LYS A 54 3.60 -1.59 -10.56
N VAL A 55 2.74 -1.92 -9.60
CA VAL A 55 2.33 -1.02 -8.53
C VAL A 55 2.79 -1.59 -7.20
N LEU A 56 3.54 -0.78 -6.44
CA LEU A 56 3.95 -1.10 -5.09
C LEU A 56 3.12 -0.28 -4.09
N LEU A 57 2.52 -0.95 -3.12
CA LEU A 57 1.72 -0.33 -2.08
C LEU A 57 2.30 -0.68 -0.71
N GLY A 58 2.34 0.30 0.20
CA GLY A 58 2.57 0.01 1.61
C GLY A 58 1.24 -0.31 2.30
N ALA A 59 1.25 -1.18 3.31
CA ALA A 59 0.09 -1.44 4.16
C ALA A 59 0.30 -0.87 5.56
N HIS A 60 -0.79 -0.33 6.13
CA HIS A 60 -0.88 -0.04 7.56
C HIS A 60 -1.17 -1.31 8.34
N ALA A 61 -2.11 -2.12 7.85
CA ALA A 61 -2.42 -3.44 8.41
C ALA A 61 -2.96 -4.38 7.33
N LEU A 62 -2.77 -5.68 7.55
CA LEU A 62 -3.33 -6.72 6.70
C LEU A 62 -4.33 -7.54 7.54
N LEU A 63 -5.58 -7.62 7.10
CA LEU A 63 -6.65 -8.25 7.87
C LEU A 63 -6.77 -9.75 7.62
N ALA A 64 -7.41 -10.47 8.54
CA ALA A 64 -7.59 -11.92 8.45
C ALA A 64 -8.42 -12.39 7.23
N ASN A 65 -9.25 -11.51 6.66
CA ASN A 65 -9.95 -11.77 5.39
C ASN A 65 -9.11 -11.44 4.14
N GLY A 66 -7.86 -11.02 4.31
CA GLY A 66 -6.96 -10.59 3.24
C GLY A 66 -7.18 -9.16 2.76
N CYS A 67 -8.09 -8.39 3.36
CA CYS A 67 -8.21 -6.96 3.04
C CYS A 67 -6.96 -6.21 3.48
N VAL A 68 -6.48 -5.31 2.62
CA VAL A 68 -5.36 -4.42 2.92
C VAL A 68 -5.90 -3.10 3.43
N MET A 69 -5.56 -2.76 4.67
CA MET A 69 -5.81 -1.44 5.23
C MET A 69 -4.59 -0.57 4.94
N SER A 70 -4.78 0.50 4.17
CA SER A 70 -3.73 1.47 3.87
C SER A 70 -4.32 2.87 3.73
N ARG A 71 -3.52 3.86 3.34
CA ARG A 71 -3.95 5.25 3.20
C ARG A 71 -5.10 5.39 2.22
N SER A 72 -5.94 6.39 2.47
CA SER A 72 -7.08 6.69 1.61
C SER A 72 -6.65 6.93 0.16
N GLY A 73 -7.37 6.29 -0.77
CA GLY A 73 -7.01 6.26 -2.20
C GLY A 73 -6.25 5.01 -2.64
N THR A 74 -5.73 4.18 -1.71
CA THR A 74 -5.03 2.94 -2.06
C THR A 74 -5.91 1.97 -2.84
N ALA A 75 -7.18 1.81 -2.47
CA ALA A 75 -8.09 0.91 -3.18
C ALA A 75 -8.37 1.39 -4.60
N VAL A 76 -8.43 2.71 -4.83
CA VAL A 76 -8.59 3.31 -6.16
C VAL A 76 -7.38 3.05 -7.04
N VAL A 77 -6.17 3.20 -6.50
CA VAL A 77 -4.92 2.88 -7.20
C VAL A 77 -4.89 1.40 -7.58
N ALA A 78 -5.19 0.50 -6.63
CA ALA A 78 -5.21 -0.93 -6.88
C ALA A 78 -6.27 -1.33 -7.93
N MET A 79 -7.47 -0.77 -7.84
CA MET A 79 -8.55 -1.01 -8.79
C MET A 79 -8.17 -0.60 -10.21
N LEU A 80 -7.59 0.59 -10.36
CA LEU A 80 -7.19 1.11 -11.67
C LEU A 80 -6.00 0.32 -12.24
N ALA A 81 -5.02 -0.03 -11.42
CA ALA A 81 -3.92 -0.90 -11.82
C ALA A 81 -4.44 -2.27 -12.32
N LYS A 82 -5.36 -2.88 -11.57
CA LYS A 82 -5.98 -4.16 -11.94
C LYS A 82 -6.75 -4.07 -13.25
N ALA A 83 -7.50 -2.98 -13.48
CA ALA A 83 -8.21 -2.73 -14.73
C ALA A 83 -7.27 -2.63 -15.96
N HIS A 84 -6.04 -2.18 -15.74
CA HIS A 84 -4.99 -2.11 -16.77
C HIS A 84 -4.07 -3.33 -16.80
N ASN A 85 -4.40 -4.41 -16.08
CA ASN A 85 -3.58 -5.62 -15.96
C ASN A 85 -2.17 -5.36 -15.39
N VAL A 86 -2.01 -4.30 -14.60
CA VAL A 86 -0.77 -3.98 -13.90
C VAL A 86 -0.77 -4.69 -12.54
N PRO A 87 0.24 -5.52 -12.22
CA PRO A 87 0.27 -6.27 -10.98
C PRO A 87 0.44 -5.35 -9.77
N VAL A 88 -0.35 -5.60 -8.73
CA VAL A 88 -0.37 -4.87 -7.46
C VAL A 88 0.32 -5.71 -6.39
N ILE A 89 1.45 -5.22 -5.89
CA ILE A 89 2.24 -5.86 -4.84
C ILE A 89 2.18 -4.99 -3.59
N VAL A 90 1.77 -5.59 -2.48
CA VAL A 90 1.68 -4.92 -1.18
C VAL A 90 2.87 -5.33 -0.33
N CYS A 91 3.64 -4.36 0.14
CA CYS A 91 4.74 -4.58 1.08
C CYS A 91 4.23 -4.39 2.51
N CYS A 92 4.27 -5.45 3.31
CA CYS A 92 3.75 -5.45 4.67
C CYS A 92 4.54 -6.44 5.53
N GLU A 93 5.01 -5.98 6.69
CA GLU A 93 5.66 -6.81 7.70
C GLU A 93 4.62 -7.68 8.44
N THR A 94 4.98 -8.91 8.81
CA THR A 94 4.01 -9.85 9.41
C THR A 94 3.42 -9.36 10.73
N TYR A 95 4.13 -8.53 11.50
CA TYR A 95 3.63 -7.99 12.76
C TYR A 95 2.41 -7.05 12.59
N LYS A 96 2.19 -6.50 11.38
CA LYS A 96 1.02 -5.67 11.05
C LYS A 96 -0.20 -6.51 10.67
N PHE A 97 -0.11 -7.84 10.75
CA PHE A 97 -1.24 -8.71 10.48
C PHE A 97 -2.22 -8.64 11.65
N CYS A 98 -3.51 -8.63 11.34
CA CYS A 98 -4.59 -8.45 12.30
C CYS A 98 -5.60 -9.59 12.19
N GLU A 99 -5.98 -10.19 13.32
CA GLU A 99 -7.07 -11.18 13.37
C GLU A 99 -8.45 -10.57 13.05
N ARG A 100 -8.54 -9.24 13.13
CA ARG A 100 -9.75 -8.48 12.83
C ARG A 100 -10.13 -8.62 11.36
N VAL A 101 -11.44 -8.64 11.12
CA VAL A 101 -12.06 -8.63 9.79
C VAL A 101 -12.91 -7.38 9.66
N GLN A 102 -12.80 -6.70 8.54
CA GLN A 102 -13.57 -5.50 8.23
C GLN A 102 -13.83 -5.47 6.71
N ALA A 103 -15.08 -5.21 6.34
CA ALA A 103 -15.53 -5.25 4.95
C ALA A 103 -15.54 -3.86 4.29
N ASP A 104 -15.73 -2.81 5.09
CA ASP A 104 -15.88 -1.43 4.62
C ASP A 104 -14.83 -0.51 5.26
N ALA A 105 -14.67 0.70 4.75
CA ALA A 105 -13.75 1.71 5.30
C ALA A 105 -14.37 2.61 6.38
N PHE A 106 -15.57 2.32 6.88
CA PHE A 106 -16.29 3.22 7.80
C PHE A 106 -16.28 2.74 9.25
N VAL A 107 -16.43 1.43 9.47
CA VAL A 107 -16.64 0.85 10.82
C VAL A 107 -15.44 1.12 11.75
N HIS A 108 -14.23 1.03 11.23
CA HIS A 108 -13.02 1.33 11.99
C HIS A 108 -12.02 2.06 11.10
N ASN A 109 -11.96 3.38 11.30
CA ASN A 109 -11.11 4.29 10.56
C ASN A 109 -10.75 5.50 11.43
N GLU A 110 -9.71 6.21 11.04
CA GLU A 110 -9.29 7.45 11.67
C GLU A 110 -9.76 8.64 10.84
N LEU A 111 -10.21 9.68 11.54
CA LEU A 111 -10.54 10.95 10.91
C LEU A 111 -9.25 11.73 10.63
N GLY A 112 -9.14 12.22 9.41
CA GLY A 112 -8.06 13.10 9.00
C GLY A 112 -8.19 14.50 9.61
N PRO A 113 -7.13 15.32 9.51
CA PRO A 113 -7.12 16.67 10.04
C PRO A 113 -8.17 17.53 9.32
N GLN A 114 -9.17 17.98 10.09
CA GLN A 114 -10.30 18.77 9.60
C GLN A 114 -9.89 20.19 9.17
N ASP A 115 -8.85 20.76 9.81
CA ASP A 115 -8.35 22.11 9.54
C ASP A 115 -7.81 22.28 8.11
N LYS A 116 -7.42 21.18 7.46
CA LYS A 116 -6.88 21.19 6.09
C LYS A 116 -7.95 21.03 5.02
N VAL A 117 -9.22 20.95 5.40
CA VAL A 117 -10.34 20.74 4.47
C VAL A 117 -11.14 22.04 4.36
N SER A 118 -11.30 22.54 3.14
CA SER A 118 -11.70 23.93 2.87
C SER A 118 -13.18 24.28 3.09
N SER A 119 -14.06 23.32 3.44
CA SER A 119 -15.49 23.63 3.68
C SER A 119 -16.19 22.61 4.59
N PRO A 120 -16.94 23.02 5.63
CA PRO A 120 -17.77 22.12 6.42
C PRO A 120 -19.10 21.77 5.71
N PRO A 121 -19.65 20.54 5.90
CA PRO A 121 -19.15 19.44 6.72
C PRO A 121 -18.44 18.40 5.83
N THR A 122 -17.15 18.61 5.53
CA THR A 122 -16.38 17.62 4.76
C THR A 122 -15.63 16.70 5.72
N ILE A 123 -15.88 15.39 5.63
CA ILE A 123 -15.16 14.37 6.41
C ILE A 123 -14.03 13.81 5.54
N SER A 124 -12.82 13.78 6.07
CA SER A 124 -11.68 13.10 5.45
C SER A 124 -11.34 11.85 6.26
N LEU A 125 -11.32 10.69 5.60
CA LEU A 125 -10.88 9.43 6.20
C LEU A 125 -9.38 9.22 5.91
N MET A 126 -8.64 8.71 6.89
CA MET A 126 -7.20 8.47 6.77
C MET A 126 -6.88 7.17 6.05
N TYR A 127 -7.69 6.13 6.26
CA TYR A 127 -7.48 4.81 5.70
C TYR A 127 -8.60 4.39 4.76
N ASP A 128 -8.31 3.39 3.94
CA ASP A 128 -9.25 2.73 3.05
C ASP A 128 -8.95 1.22 3.03
N MET A 129 -9.96 0.46 2.64
CA MET A 129 -9.92 -1.01 2.61
C MET A 129 -9.84 -1.48 1.18
N THR A 130 -8.70 -2.06 0.82
CA THR A 130 -8.52 -2.65 -0.51
C THR A 130 -8.88 -4.14 -0.44
N PRO A 131 -9.88 -4.59 -1.22
CA PRO A 131 -10.24 -6.00 -1.28
C PRO A 131 -9.07 -6.88 -1.74
N PRO A 132 -8.95 -8.12 -1.24
CA PRO A 132 -7.89 -9.05 -1.63
C PRO A 132 -7.90 -9.38 -3.14
N THR A 133 -9.04 -9.24 -3.82
CA THR A 133 -9.18 -9.49 -5.27
C THR A 133 -8.40 -8.52 -6.15
N LEU A 134 -8.05 -7.34 -5.62
CA LEU A 134 -7.29 -6.32 -6.34
C LEU A 134 -5.78 -6.44 -6.11
N VAL A 135 -5.34 -7.34 -5.23
CA VAL A 135 -3.95 -7.48 -4.82
C VAL A 135 -3.43 -8.82 -5.31
N ASP A 136 -2.30 -8.81 -6.01
CA ASP A 136 -1.74 -10.02 -6.61
C ASP A 136 -0.79 -10.73 -5.65
N ALA A 137 -0.04 -9.98 -4.84
CA ALA A 137 0.92 -10.54 -3.89
C ALA A 137 1.17 -9.62 -2.70
N VAL A 138 1.46 -10.22 -1.55
CA VAL A 138 1.97 -9.55 -0.34
C VAL A 138 3.41 -9.97 -0.13
N ALA A 139 4.33 -9.01 -0.18
CA ALA A 139 5.73 -9.21 0.15
C ALA A 139 5.93 -8.98 1.66
N THR A 140 6.33 -10.04 2.34
CA THR A 140 6.66 -10.06 3.78
C THR A 140 8.12 -10.47 3.96
N GLU A 141 8.63 -10.39 5.20
CA GLU A 141 9.96 -10.88 5.56
C GLU A 141 10.10 -12.41 5.47
N LEU A 142 8.98 -13.16 5.53
CA LEU A 142 9.01 -14.62 5.46
C LEU A 142 9.01 -15.11 4.01
N ALA A 143 8.12 -14.55 3.20
CA ALA A 143 7.93 -14.92 1.80
C ALA A 143 7.01 -13.94 1.07
N ILE A 144 6.90 -14.12 -0.24
CA ILE A 144 5.82 -13.53 -1.04
C ILE A 144 4.62 -14.47 -0.96
N LEU A 145 3.52 -13.99 -0.40
CA LEU A 145 2.32 -14.76 -0.07
C LEU A 145 1.08 -14.11 -0.68
N PRO A 146 0.00 -14.86 -0.99
CA PRO A 146 -1.28 -14.27 -1.32
C PRO A 146 -1.94 -13.68 -0.06
N CYS A 147 -2.78 -12.65 -0.22
CA CYS A 147 -3.47 -11.97 0.88
C CYS A 147 -4.30 -12.91 1.77
N THR A 148 -4.78 -14.02 1.22
CA THR A 148 -5.58 -15.02 1.95
C THR A 148 -4.75 -15.86 2.94
N SER A 149 -3.43 -15.74 2.94
CA SER A 149 -2.53 -16.49 3.83
C SER A 149 -2.36 -15.85 5.21
N VAL A 150 -2.91 -14.65 5.45
CA VAL A 150 -2.84 -13.95 6.74
C VAL A 150 -3.20 -14.82 7.95
N PRO A 151 -4.37 -15.50 7.99
CA PRO A 151 -4.75 -16.31 9.15
C PRO A 151 -3.81 -17.50 9.38
N VAL A 152 -3.14 -17.99 8.31
CA VAL A 152 -2.14 -19.06 8.43
C VAL A 152 -0.91 -18.52 9.17
N ILE A 153 -0.41 -17.35 8.76
CA ILE A 153 0.76 -16.73 9.38
C ILE A 153 0.47 -16.32 10.84
N LEU A 154 -0.71 -15.77 11.12
CA LEU A 154 -1.11 -15.42 12.48
C LEU A 154 -1.16 -16.64 13.43
N ARG A 155 -1.47 -17.82 12.90
CA ARG A 155 -1.49 -19.07 13.67
C ARG A 155 -0.09 -19.61 13.95
N VAL A 156 0.89 -19.32 13.10
CA VAL A 156 2.27 -19.75 13.31
C VAL A 156 2.89 -18.86 14.38
N LYS A 157 3.11 -19.42 15.57
CA LYS A 157 3.76 -18.67 16.65
C LYS A 157 5.21 -18.39 16.27
N PRO A 158 5.75 -17.18 16.54
CA PRO A 158 7.16 -16.87 16.33
C PRO A 158 8.12 -17.86 17.03
N SER A 159 7.69 -18.49 18.13
CA SER A 159 8.43 -19.54 18.85
C SER A 159 8.70 -20.79 18.01
N ASP A 160 7.79 -21.12 17.09
CA ASP A 160 7.85 -22.37 16.34
C ASP A 160 8.79 -22.25 15.14
N VAL A 161 9.08 -21.03 14.69
CA VAL A 161 10.00 -20.74 13.58
C VAL A 161 11.46 -20.69 14.06
N SER A 162 11.73 -20.13 15.23
CA SER A 162 13.09 -20.10 15.81
C SER A 162 13.61 -21.49 16.20
N SER A 163 12.71 -22.45 16.46
CA SER A 163 13.07 -23.84 16.78
C SER A 163 13.57 -24.64 15.56
N TYR A 164 13.44 -24.10 14.34
CA TYR A 164 13.96 -24.73 13.11
C TYR A 164 15.36 -24.23 12.72
N TYR A 165 15.86 -23.17 13.37
CA TYR A 165 17.16 -22.57 13.08
C TYR A 165 18.22 -22.82 14.19
N TYR A 166 17.91 -23.66 15.17
CA TYR A 166 18.84 -24.15 16.21
C TYR A 166 18.80 -25.67 16.33
#